data_AF-X0XLU4-F1
#
_entry.id   AF-X0XLU4-F1
#
_cell.length_a   1.000
_cell.length_b   1.000
_cell.length_c   1.000
_cell.angle_alpha   90.00
_cell.angle_beta   90.00
_cell.angle_gamma   90.00
#
_symmetry.space_group_name_H-M   'P 1'
#
loop_
_entity.id
_entity.type
_entity.pdbx_description
1 polymer ?
#
loop_
_entity_poly.entity_id
_entity_poly.type
_entity_poly.pdbx_seq_one_letter_code
_entity_poly.pdbx_strand_id
1 'polypeptide(L)'
;EHDITPAQLALLWVKDQPGITAPLAGARTLEQLEGVLPVLEMTLTDELRAACDELVPPGTNVANFLNTALWGQQKTDLPWGDGSPRL
;
A
#
# COMPACT_ATOMS: atom_id res chain seq x y z
N GLU A 1 2.28 11.51 -20.40
CA GLU A 1 0.88 11.23 -20.82
C GLU A 1 -0.16 11.48 -19.74
N HIS A 2 0.14 11.42 -18.44
CA HIS A 2 -0.90 11.62 -17.39
C HIS A 2 -0.78 12.91 -16.54
N ASP A 3 0.25 13.75 -16.71
CA ASP A 3 0.52 14.93 -15.85
C ASP A 3 0.54 14.62 -14.34
N ILE A 4 1.00 13.42 -13.99
CA ILE A 4 1.14 12.93 -12.61
C ILE A 4 2.61 12.54 -12.41
N THR A 5 3.21 13.02 -11.31
CA THR A 5 4.57 12.63 -10.95
C THR A 5 4.61 11.18 -10.43
N PRO A 6 5.76 10.48 -10.50
CA PRO A 6 5.87 9.11 -9.99
C PRO A 6 5.47 8.97 -8.52
N ALA A 7 5.82 9.96 -7.67
CA ALA A 7 5.46 9.97 -6.26
C ALA A 7 3.95 10.10 -6.05
N GLN A 8 3.29 10.98 -6.81
CA GLN A 8 1.84 11.12 -6.78
C GLN A 8 1.15 9.85 -7.28
N LEU A 9 1.61 9.26 -8.39
CA LEU A 9 1.04 8.04 -8.95
C LEU A 9 1.11 6.88 -7.95
N ALA A 10 2.28 6.68 -7.33
CA ALA A 10 2.46 5.63 -6.34
C ALA A 10 1.56 5.85 -5.11
N LEU A 11 1.52 7.06 -4.56
CA LEU A 11 0.71 7.37 -3.39
C LEU A 11 -0.79 7.25 -3.69
N LEU A 12 -1.21 7.71 -4.86
CA LEU A 12 -2.59 7.64 -5.32
C LEU A 12 -3.04 6.20 -5.56
N TRP A 13 -2.19 5.37 -6.17
CA TRP A 13 -2.48 3.94 -6.32
C TRP A 13 -2.65 3.26 -4.96
N VAL A 14 -1.72 3.47 -4.01
CA VAL A 14 -1.82 2.88 -2.67
C VAL A 14 -3.06 3.37 -1.91
N LYS A 15 -3.39 4.66 -2.02
CA LYS A 15 -4.56 5.28 -1.37
C LYS A 15 -5.86 4.52 -1.67
N ASP A 16 -6.02 4.06 -2.89
CA ASP A 16 -7.27 3.48 -3.39
C ASP A 16 -7.30 1.93 -3.30
N GLN A 17 -6.29 1.30 -2.70
CA GLN A 17 -6.24 -0.16 -2.54
C GLN A 17 -7.17 -0.68 -1.43
N PRO A 18 -7.80 -1.86 -1.60
CA PRO A 18 -8.58 -2.50 -0.56
C PRO A 18 -7.75 -2.75 0.71
N GLY A 19 -8.33 -2.39 1.87
CA GLY A 19 -7.68 -2.58 3.18
C GLY A 19 -6.68 -1.51 3.58
N ILE A 20 -6.42 -0.51 2.72
CA ILE A 20 -5.62 0.67 3.07
C ILE A 20 -6.53 1.75 3.66
N THR A 21 -6.29 2.11 4.92
CA THR A 21 -6.99 3.24 5.56
C THR A 21 -6.39 4.57 5.18
N ALA A 22 -5.05 4.65 5.17
CA ALA A 22 -4.32 5.87 4.82
C ALA A 22 -2.90 5.51 4.36
N PRO A 23 -2.45 6.00 3.20
CA PRO A 23 -1.05 5.87 2.80
C PRO A 23 -0.18 6.86 3.59
N LEU A 24 0.99 6.42 4.03
CA LEU A 24 1.93 7.26 4.78
C LEU A 24 3.05 7.75 3.86
N ALA A 25 3.16 9.06 3.66
CA ALA A 25 4.20 9.69 2.87
C ALA A 25 5.31 10.29 3.76
N GLY A 26 6.54 9.80 3.62
CA GLY A 26 7.71 10.27 4.38
C GLY A 26 8.42 11.48 3.76
N ALA A 27 7.72 12.60 3.58
CA ALA A 27 8.33 13.83 3.04
C ALA A 27 9.37 14.41 4.01
N ARG A 28 10.54 14.79 3.50
CA ARG A 28 11.65 15.38 4.29
C ARG A 28 11.88 16.87 3.99
N THR A 29 11.20 17.40 2.98
CA THR A 29 11.21 18.82 2.62
C THR A 29 9.78 19.29 2.38
N LEU A 30 9.57 20.61 2.46
CA LEU A 30 8.27 21.22 2.19
C LEU A 30 7.84 20.98 0.73
N GLU A 31 8.76 21.12 -0.22
CA GLU A 31 8.50 20.86 -1.65
C GLU A 31 8.01 19.42 -1.90
N GLN A 32 8.57 18.43 -1.20
CA GLN A 32 8.10 17.04 -1.30
C GLN A 32 6.68 16.88 -0.75
N LEU A 33 6.38 17.54 0.36
CA LEU A 33 5.04 17.53 0.95
C LEU A 33 4.04 18.19 -0.01
N GLU A 34 4.34 19.41 -0.47
CA GLU A 34 3.52 20.16 -1.41
C GLU A 34 3.29 19.40 -2.72
N GLY A 35 4.30 18.67 -3.20
CA GLY A 35 4.19 17.82 -4.38
C GLY A 35 3.19 16.67 -4.23
N VAL A 36 3.00 16.13 -3.02
CA VAL A 36 2.10 14.98 -2.79
C VAL A 36 0.74 15.36 -2.19
N LEU A 37 0.58 16.56 -1.63
CA LEU A 37 -0.71 17.04 -1.09
C LEU A 37 -1.89 16.94 -2.07
N PRO A 38 -1.75 17.24 -3.37
CA PRO A 38 -2.85 17.13 -4.33
C PRO A 38 -3.46 15.72 -4.43
N VAL A 39 -2.71 14.66 -4.08
CA VAL A 39 -3.16 13.26 -4.17
C VAL A 39 -4.44 13.01 -3.36
N LEU A 40 -4.69 13.78 -2.31
CA LEU A 40 -5.89 13.66 -1.48
C LEU A 40 -7.19 13.79 -2.28
N GLU A 41 -7.19 14.65 -3.31
CA GLU A 41 -8.35 14.98 -4.14
C GLU A 41 -8.29 14.30 -5.52
N MET A 42 -7.23 13.57 -5.82
CA MET A 42 -7.05 12.89 -7.10
C MET A 42 -7.66 11.48 -7.08
N THR A 43 -7.88 10.94 -8.27
CA THR A 43 -8.33 9.54 -8.48
C THR A 43 -7.71 9.03 -9.77
N LEU A 44 -7.30 7.75 -9.79
CA LEU A 44 -6.85 7.11 -11.03
C LEU A 44 -8.05 6.73 -11.89
N THR A 45 -7.83 6.72 -13.21
CA THR A 45 -8.76 6.02 -14.11
C THR A 45 -8.68 4.52 -13.85
N ASP A 46 -9.77 3.80 -14.11
CA ASP A 46 -9.79 2.33 -13.94
C ASP A 46 -8.73 1.63 -14.79
N GLU A 47 -8.45 2.14 -15.99
CA GLU A 47 -7.41 1.61 -16.89
C GLU A 47 -6.02 1.75 -16.28
N LEU A 48 -5.67 2.94 -15.76
CA LEU A 48 -4.35 3.17 -15.18
C LEU A 48 -4.20 2.40 -13.85
N ARG A 49 -5.27 2.32 -13.05
CA ARG A 49 -5.30 1.49 -11.84
C ARG A 49 -5.06 0.03 -12.17
N ALA A 50 -5.74 -0.52 -13.18
CA ALA A 50 -5.57 -1.91 -13.60
C ALA A 50 -4.15 -2.18 -14.11
N ALA A 51 -3.56 -1.25 -14.88
CA ALA A 51 -2.17 -1.37 -15.31
C ALA A 51 -1.18 -1.38 -14.13
N CYS A 52 -1.43 -0.59 -13.08
CA CYS A 52 -0.64 -0.64 -11.85
C CYS A 52 -0.83 -1.97 -11.11
N ASP A 53 -2.06 -2.49 -11.01
CA ASP A 53 -2.36 -3.78 -10.37
C ASP A 53 -1.68 -4.95 -11.10
N GLU A 54 -1.52 -4.90 -12.43
CA GLU A 54 -0.78 -5.90 -13.20
C GLU A 54 0.73 -5.89 -12.91
N LEU A 55 1.31 -4.69 -12.75
CA LEU A 55 2.73 -4.52 -12.44
C LEU A 55 3.05 -4.87 -10.97
N VAL A 56 2.15 -4.50 -10.07
CA VAL A 56 2.29 -4.65 -8.62
C VAL A 56 0.98 -5.20 -8.05
N PRO A 57 0.78 -6.53 -8.04
CA PRO A 57 -0.48 -7.09 -7.58
C PRO A 57 -0.80 -6.71 -6.13
N PRO A 58 -2.04 -6.29 -5.81
CA PRO A 58 -2.44 -5.91 -4.46
C PRO A 58 -2.13 -7.01 -3.42
N GLY A 59 -1.74 -6.61 -2.21
CA GLY A 59 -1.44 -7.54 -1.10
C GLY A 59 -0.11 -8.29 -1.21
N THR A 60 0.65 -8.15 -2.30
CA THR A 60 1.97 -8.82 -2.45
C THR A 60 3.11 -8.12 -1.71
N ASN A 61 2.96 -6.82 -1.43
CA ASN A 61 3.99 -5.98 -0.81
C ASN A 61 3.58 -5.58 0.62
N VAL A 62 3.29 -6.57 1.46
CA VAL A 62 2.95 -6.36 2.88
C VAL A 62 4.20 -6.51 3.74
N ALA A 63 4.49 -5.45 4.46
CA ALA A 63 5.60 -5.30 5.37
C ALA A 63 5.34 -5.92 6.76
N ASN A 64 6.07 -6.96 7.15
CA ASN A 64 6.07 -7.46 8.55
C ASN A 64 7.21 -6.83 9.39
N PHE A 65 7.82 -5.71 8.95
CA PHE A 65 9.07 -5.19 9.53
C PHE A 65 8.91 -4.43 10.85
N LEU A 66 7.69 -3.99 11.20
CA LEU A 66 7.41 -3.37 12.51
C LEU A 66 7.03 -4.40 13.59
N ASN A 67 7.07 -5.69 13.25
CA ASN A 67 6.90 -6.76 14.20
C ASN A 67 8.25 -7.08 14.86
N THR A 68 8.70 -6.19 15.76
CA THR A 68 9.84 -6.45 16.67
C THR A 68 9.47 -7.40 17.81
N ALA A 69 8.19 -7.73 17.92
CA ALA A 69 7.69 -8.82 18.73
C ALA A 69 8.12 -10.16 18.12
N LEU A 70 9.30 -10.65 18.52
CA LEU A 70 9.75 -12.03 18.22
C LEU A 70 8.77 -13.10 18.76
N TRP A 71 7.81 -12.72 19.61
CA TRP A 71 6.74 -13.56 20.12
C TRP A 71 5.58 -13.70 19.11
N GLY A 72 5.88 -14.25 17.93
CA GLY A 72 4.85 -14.43 16.90
C GLY A 72 5.38 -14.77 15.50
N GLN A 73 6.70 -14.78 15.31
CA GLN A 73 7.36 -15.18 14.05
C GLN A 73 7.27 -16.70 13.78
N GLN A 74 6.24 -17.38 14.28
CA GLN A 74 5.91 -18.74 13.88
C GLN A 74 4.48 -18.82 13.31
N LYS A 75 4.46 -18.81 11.97
CA LYS A 75 3.54 -19.53 11.08
C LYS A 75 2.12 -18.99 10.99
N THR A 76 1.92 -18.08 10.05
CA THR A 76 0.60 -17.80 9.44
C THR A 76 0.03 -19.01 8.70
N ASP A 77 0.85 -20.00 8.34
CA ASP A 77 0.41 -21.21 7.64
C ASP A 77 0.04 -22.38 8.56
N LEU A 78 0.07 -22.21 9.89
CA LEU A 78 -0.44 -23.24 10.80
C LEU A 78 -1.89 -22.99 11.18
N PRO A 79 -2.74 -24.03 11.13
CA PRO A 79 -4.05 -23.94 11.73
C PRO A 79 -3.95 -23.64 13.24
N TRP A 80 -5.07 -23.22 13.83
CA TRP A 80 -5.21 -23.16 15.28
C TRP A 80 -4.96 -24.55 15.91
N GLY A 81 -4.76 -24.62 17.23
CA GLY A 81 -4.49 -25.89 17.92
C GLY A 81 -5.58 -26.97 17.75
N ASP A 82 -6.74 -26.58 17.23
CA ASP A 82 -7.87 -27.43 16.87
C ASP A 82 -7.95 -27.79 15.36
N GLY A 83 -6.99 -27.34 14.54
CA GLY A 83 -6.94 -27.63 13.10
C GLY A 83 -7.71 -26.65 12.21
N SER A 84 -8.36 -25.62 12.74
CA SER A 84 -9.10 -24.64 11.91
C SER A 84 -8.16 -23.62 11.21
N PRO A 85 -8.47 -23.19 9.97
CA PRO A 85 -7.61 -22.28 9.20
C PRO A 85 -7.60 -20.85 9.77
N ARG A 86 -6.47 -20.15 9.62
CA ARG A 86 -6.38 -18.71 9.88
C ARG A 86 -6.75 -17.96 8.60
N LEU A 87 -7.64 -16.96 8.71
CA LEU A 87 -8.03 -16.07 7.61
C LEU A 87 -6.85 -15.24 7.12
#